data_AF-A0AA38NIR8-F1
#
_entry.id   AF-A0AA38NIR8-F1
#
_cell.length_a   1.000
_cell.length_b   1.000
_cell.length_c   1.000
_cell.angle_alpha   90.00
_cell.angle_beta   90.00
_cell.angle_gamma   90.00
#
_symmetry.space_group_name_H-M   'P 1'
#
loop_
_entity.id
_entity.type
_entity.pdbx_description
1 polymer ?
#
loop_
_entity_poly.entity_id
_entity_poly.type
_entity_poly.pdbx_seq_one_letter_code
_entity_poly.pdbx_strand_id
1 'polypeptide(L)' 'CMIPLVLGCKQVVLVGDHQQLGPVIMNKKAARAGLTQSLFERLVVLGNRPIRLQVQYRMHPCLSEFPSNMFYEGTL' A
#
# COMPACT_ATOMS: atom_id res chain seq x y z
N CYS A 1 9.80 -5.25 -5.98
CA CYS A 1 10.46 -4.53 -4.86
C CYS A 1 11.85 -5.04 -4.48
N MET A 2 12.23 -6.31 -4.73
CA MET A 2 13.52 -6.83 -4.24
C MET A 2 14.76 -6.29 -4.96
N ILE A 3 14.65 -5.89 -6.22
CA ILE A 3 15.78 -5.45 -7.07
C ILE A 3 16.69 -4.40 -6.38
N PRO A 4 16.17 -3.27 -5.84
CA PRO A 4 17.02 -2.31 -5.12
C PRO A 4 17.47 -2.78 -3.73
N LEU A 5 16.73 -3.68 -3.07
CA LEU A 5 17.02 -4.10 -1.69
C LEU A 5 18.26 -5.00 -1.60
N VAL A 6 18.54 -5.77 -2.63
CA VAL A 6 19.68 -6.69 -2.66
C VAL A 6 21.02 -6.00 -2.93
N LEU A 7 21.03 -4.68 -3.17
CA LEU A 7 22.24 -3.89 -3.45
C LEU A 7 22.99 -3.42 -2.18
N GLY A 8 22.90 -4.19 -1.09
CA GLY A 8 23.56 -3.84 0.19
C GLY A 8 22.81 -2.82 1.05
N CYS A 9 21.48 -2.74 0.90
CA CYS A 9 20.64 -1.85 1.69
C CYS A 9 20.72 -2.18 3.19
N LYS A 10 21.06 -1.19 4.02
CA LYS A 10 21.08 -1.30 5.50
C LYS A 10 19.86 -0.66 6.18
N GLN A 11 19.22 0.27 5.49
CA GLN A 11 18.03 0.97 5.95
C GLN A 11 17.09 1.17 4.77
N VAL A 12 15.82 0.82 4.95
CA VAL A 12 14.78 0.88 3.92
C VAL A 12 13.59 1.66 4.44
N VAL A 13 13.02 2.49 3.56
CA VAL A 13 11.71 3.10 3.75
C VAL A 13 10.83 2.63 2.60
N LEU A 14 9.72 1.99 2.94
CA LEU A 14 8.69 1.59 1.97
C LEU A 14 7.49 2.51 2.15
N VAL A 15 7.11 3.19 1.08
CA VAL A 15 5.93 4.08 1.05
C VAL A 15 4.91 3.45 0.10
N GLY A 16 3.65 3.40 0.54
CA GLY A 16 2.57 2.83 -0.25
C GLY A 16 1.24 2.92 0.47
N ASP A 17 0.19 2.53 -0.24
CA ASP A 17 -1.18 2.49 0.24
C ASP A 17 -1.86 1.22 -0.29
N HIS A 18 -2.25 0.35 0.62
CA HIS A 18 -2.83 -0.97 0.29
C HIS A 18 -4.32 -0.88 -0.10
N GLN A 19 -4.96 0.28 0.04
CA GLN A 19 -6.32 0.53 -0.44
C GLN A 19 -6.35 0.99 -1.91
N GLN A 20 -5.18 1.22 -2.51
CA GLN A 20 -5.03 1.64 -3.91
C GLN A 20 -4.61 0.47 -4.81
N LEU A 21 -4.24 0.78 -6.06
CA LEU A 21 -3.89 -0.25 -7.04
C LEU A 21 -2.66 -1.06 -6.61
N GLY A 22 -2.83 -2.38 -6.53
CA GLY A 22 -1.74 -3.33 -6.39
C GLY A 22 -1.01 -3.64 -7.71
N PRO A 23 -0.06 -4.59 -7.68
CA PRO A 23 0.65 -5.06 -8.87
C PRO A 23 -0.29 -5.66 -9.92
N VAL A 24 -0.06 -5.31 -11.20
CA VAL A 24 -0.80 -5.90 -12.33
C VAL A 24 -0.16 -7.23 -12.73
N ILE A 25 -0.84 -8.35 -12.45
CA ILE A 25 -0.37 -9.71 -12.77
C ILE A 25 -1.27 -10.34 -13.83
N MET A 26 -0.78 -10.42 -15.07
CA MET A 26 -1.55 -10.97 -16.20
C MET A 26 -1.81 -12.48 -16.06
N ASN A 27 -0.86 -13.22 -15.48
CA ASN A 27 -1.00 -14.65 -15.29
C ASN A 27 -1.88 -14.95 -14.05
N LYS A 28 -3.10 -15.42 -14.30
CA LYS A 28 -4.07 -15.73 -13.23
C LYS A 28 -3.58 -16.79 -12.23
N LYS A 29 -2.78 -17.77 -12.68
CA LYS A 29 -2.21 -18.79 -11.77
C LYS A 29 -1.19 -18.17 -10.83
N ALA A 30 -0.29 -17.33 -11.35
CA ALA A 30 0.70 -16.62 -10.54
C ALA A 30 0.05 -15.63 -9.58
N ALA A 31 -0.98 -14.90 -10.03
CA ALA A 31 -1.76 -14.00 -9.18
C ALA A 31 -2.37 -14.75 -7.98
N ARG A 32 -3.07 -15.87 -8.24
CA ARG A 32 -3.66 -16.71 -7.19
C ARG A 32 -2.62 -17.37 -6.29
N ALA A 33 -1.42 -17.61 -6.79
CA ALA A 33 -0.29 -18.11 -6.00
C ALA A 33 0.35 -17.02 -5.10
N GLY A 34 -0.18 -15.79 -5.10
CA GLY A 34 0.21 -14.72 -4.19
C GLY A 34 1.06 -13.63 -4.82
N LEU A 35 1.35 -13.67 -6.13
CA LEU A 35 2.17 -12.65 -6.78
C LEU A 35 1.51 -11.26 -6.82
N THR A 36 0.20 -11.17 -6.56
CA THR A 36 -0.52 -9.91 -6.38
C THR A 36 -0.21 -9.22 -5.06
N GLN A 37 0.35 -9.92 -4.07
CA GLN A 37 0.71 -9.32 -2.79
C GLN A 37 2.04 -8.57 -2.90
N SER A 38 2.01 -7.26 -2.68
CA SER A 38 3.20 -6.43 -2.60
C SER A 38 4.04 -6.76 -1.36
N LEU A 39 5.32 -6.37 -1.39
CA LEU A 39 6.19 -6.49 -0.22
C LEU A 39 5.65 -5.69 0.99
N PHE A 40 5.07 -4.51 0.72
CA PHE A 40 4.49 -3.65 1.75
C PHE A 40 3.32 -4.33 2.45
N GLU A 41 2.33 -4.83 1.68
CA GLU A 41 1.17 -5.56 2.23
C GLU A 41 1.60 -6.78 3.02
N ARG A 42 2.57 -7.55 2.52
CA ARG A 42 3.08 -8.72 3.22
C ARG A 42 3.67 -8.37 4.59
N LEU A 43 4.42 -7.27 4.69
CA LEU A 43 4.98 -6.82 5.98
C LEU A 43 3.89 -6.36 6.95
N VAL A 44 2.85 -5.69 6.45
CA VAL A 44 1.67 -5.31 7.25
C VAL A 44 0.97 -6.54 7.83
N VAL A 45 0.72 -7.56 7.00
CA VAL A 45 0.12 -8.85 7.43
C VAL A 45 0.99 -9.56 8.48
N LEU A 46 2.32 -9.45 8.36
CA LEU A 46 3.27 -9.98 9.36
C LEU A 46 3.34 -9.14 10.66
N GLY A 47 2.51 -8.11 10.80
CA GLY A 47 2.39 -7.31 12.03
C GLY A 47 3.21 -6.04 12.06
N ASN A 48 3.90 -5.67 10.96
CA ASN A 48 4.60 -4.39 10.89
C ASN A 48 3.57 -3.27 10.71
N ARG A 49 3.44 -2.40 11.71
CA ARG A 49 2.48 -1.29 11.68
C ARG A 49 3.08 -0.11 10.89
N PRO A 50 2.47 0.31 9.76
CA PRO A 50 2.95 1.45 9.01
C PRO A 50 2.63 2.76 9.75
N ILE A 51 3.45 3.77 9.52
CA ILE A 51 3.12 5.14 9.91
C ILE A 51 2.15 5.69 8.87
N ARG A 52 0.94 6.08 9.31
CA ARG A 52 -0.11 6.61 8.43
C ARG A 52 -0.12 8.13 8.48
N LEU A 53 -0.10 8.77 7.30
CA LEU A 53 -0.34 10.20 7.15
C LEU A 53 -1.85 10.43 7.03
N GLN A 54 -2.40 11.37 7.81
CA GLN A 54 -3.85 11.54 8.00
C GLN A 54 -4.40 12.87 7.47
N VAL A 55 -3.56 13.75 6.95
CA VAL A 55 -4.02 15.05 6.42
C VAL A 55 -3.87 15.05 4.90
N GLN A 56 -4.99 15.05 4.19
CA GLN A 56 -5.02 15.24 2.75
C GLN A 56 -4.99 16.73 2.37
N TYR A 57 -4.15 17.11 1.41
CA TYR A 57 -3.99 18.50 0.96
C TYR A 57 -4.39 18.72 -0.51
N ARG A 58 -5.00 17.73 -1.16
CA ARG A 58 -5.23 17.76 -2.61
C ARG A 58 -6.65 18.17 -2.96
N MET A 59 -7.64 17.53 -2.34
CA MET A 59 -9.04 17.59 -2.79
C MET A 59 -9.88 18.49 -1.89
N HIS A 60 -10.91 19.10 -2.44
CA HIS A 60 -11.92 19.82 -1.65
C HIS A 60 -12.61 18.85 -0.67
N PRO A 61 -13.00 19.27 0.55
CA PRO A 61 -13.57 18.38 1.58
C PRO A 61 -14.74 17.51 1.11
N CYS A 62 -15.64 18.04 0.28
CA CYS A 62 -16.76 17.27 -0.26
C CYS A 62 -16.34 16.09 -1.16
N LEU A 63 -15.19 16.18 -1.82
CA LEU A 63 -14.65 15.12 -2.67
C LEU A 63 -13.93 14.05 -1.83
N SER A 64 -13.29 14.46 -0.73
CA SER A 64 -12.54 13.56 0.15
C SER A 64 -13.42 12.79 1.12
N GLU A 65 -14.63 13.28 1.42
CA GLU A 65 -15.57 12.65 2.37
C GLU A 65 -15.86 11.19 2.01
N PHE A 66 -16.26 10.92 0.77
CA PHE A 66 -16.60 9.55 0.35
C PHE A 66 -15.39 8.60 0.40
N PRO A 67 -14.23 8.90 -0.21
CA PRO A 67 -13.05 8.04 -0.10
C PRO A 67 -12.59 7.83 1.34
N SER A 68 -12.61 8.90 2.17
CA SER A 68 -12.22 8.84 3.58
C SER A 68 -13.06 7.81 4.34
N ASN A 69 -14.38 7.88 4.22
CA ASN A 69 -15.28 6.97 4.93
C ASN A 69 -15.21 5.54 4.38
N MET A 70 -15.11 5.38 3.06
CA MET A 70 -15.18 4.06 2.41
C MET A 70 -13.91 3.21 2.53
N PHE A 71 -12.73 3.84 2.46
CA PHE A 71 -11.45 3.11 2.38
C PHE A 71 -10.55 3.36 3.60
N TYR A 72 -10.86 4.38 4.40
CA TYR A 72 -9.93 4.97 5.35
C TYR A 72 -10.55 5.22 6.73
N GLU A 73 -11.72 4.64 7.01
CA GLU A 73 -12.43 4.70 8.31
C GLU A 73 -12.75 6.14 8.76
N GLY A 74 -12.86 7.07 7.82
CA GLY A 74 -13.13 8.49 8.11
C GLY A 74 -11.93 9.26 8.66
N THR A 75 -10.71 8.73 8.56
CA THR A 75 -9.50 9.34 9.16
C THR A 75 -8.54 9.98 8.14
N LEU A 76 -9.03 10.32 6.95
CA LEU A 76 -8.25 10.94 5.85
C LEU A 76 -8.39 12.47 5.80
#